data_AF-A0A944SD17-F1
#
_entry.id   AF-A0A944SD17-F1
#
_cell.length_a   1.000
_cell.length_b   1.000
_cell.length_c   1.000
_cell.angle_alpha   90.00
_cell.angle_beta   90.00
_cell.angle_gamma   90.00
#
_symmetry.space_group_name_H-M   'P 1'
#
loop_
_entity.id
_entity.type
_entity.pdbx_description
1 polymer ?
#
loop_
_entity_poly.entity_id
_entity_poly.type
_entity_poly.pdbx_seq_one_letter_code
_entity_poly.pdbx_strand_id
1 'polypeptide(L)'
;MLKKWFLISLKILFSVALIGWAVSGVDPVAAKERILQMAPEMILPVALVFALQFVIGTFRWRTVLGSLGAPLAFKPGLRLFYIGAFFNQTLPASVGGDAVRTYLAYRHGVKLRGAINGVMLERVATVAGLVLLVAAVLPAFLQRVGADVGGWMAPSVMIILAVLVAGTVFVAFLDRLPQSYHRWRIVRGLSYLADDTRKVFFAPWPLFKALGWGMLGHANLVMVIYLLTLALDLNVSLLDCFALFLPVLLVISLPISIAGWGVREQGMIFMFGMVGVPSDGALVLSILFGLFALVVSLPGGLVWLASGVRGGDVKEGLSAGPLERESS
;
A
#
# COMPACT_ATOMS: atom_id res chain seq x y z
N MET A 1 19.02 17.27 10.54
CA MET A 1 17.95 16.56 11.29
C MET A 1 16.65 17.35 11.32
N LEU A 2 16.70 18.68 11.52
CA LEU A 2 15.54 19.59 11.55
C LEU A 2 14.54 19.41 10.37
N LYS A 3 15.04 19.32 9.13
CA LYS A 3 14.19 19.15 7.92
C LYS A 3 13.37 17.85 7.92
N LYS A 4 13.91 16.75 8.49
CA LYS A 4 13.20 15.46 8.55
C LYS A 4 12.05 15.52 9.56
N TRP A 5 12.33 16.08 10.74
CA TRP A 5 11.32 16.28 11.79
C TRP A 5 10.23 17.25 11.34
N PHE A 6 10.58 18.33 10.65
CA PHE A 6 9.61 19.26 10.08
C PHE A 6 8.62 18.57 9.12
N LEU A 7 9.12 17.75 8.18
CA LEU A 7 8.26 17.02 7.24
C LEU A 7 7.36 15.99 7.94
N ILE A 8 7.86 15.32 8.99
CA ILE A 8 7.06 14.39 9.79
C ILE A 8 5.97 15.15 10.55
N SER A 9 6.32 16.26 11.22
CA SER A 9 5.35 17.09 11.93
C SER A 9 4.27 17.64 11.01
N LEU A 10 4.63 18.06 9.79
CA LEU A 10 3.67 18.53 8.80
C LEU A 10 2.68 17.42 8.40
N LYS A 11 3.16 16.18 8.17
CA LYS A 11 2.30 15.03 7.88
C LYS A 11 1.37 14.69 9.04
N ILE A 12 1.89 14.70 10.27
CA ILE A 12 1.09 14.47 11.48
C ILE A 12 0.00 15.53 11.57
N LEU A 13 0.36 16.81 11.45
CA LEU A 13 -0.59 17.92 11.53
C LEU A 13 -1.65 17.81 10.42
N PHE A 14 -1.25 17.50 9.20
CA PHE A 14 -2.16 17.32 8.07
C PHE A 14 -3.13 16.15 8.29
N SER A 15 -2.64 14.98 8.72
CA SER A 15 -3.50 13.83 9.06
C SER A 15 -4.44 14.16 10.22
N VAL A 16 -3.97 14.79 11.29
CA VAL A 16 -4.82 15.19 12.44
C VAL A 16 -5.86 16.21 12.02
N ALA A 17 -5.51 17.19 11.18
CA ALA A 17 -6.45 18.19 10.67
C ALA A 17 -7.54 17.54 9.81
N LEU A 18 -7.19 16.61 8.92
CA LEU A 18 -8.16 15.89 8.10
C LEU A 18 -9.07 14.97 8.93
N ILE A 19 -8.53 14.27 9.93
CA ILE A 19 -9.34 13.47 10.86
C ILE A 19 -10.29 14.38 11.66
N GLY A 20 -9.79 15.50 12.18
CA GLY A 20 -10.60 16.47 12.91
C GLY A 20 -11.73 17.02 12.04
N TRP A 21 -11.44 17.32 10.77
CA TRP A 21 -12.46 17.75 9.81
C TRP A 21 -13.49 16.65 9.52
N ALA A 22 -13.04 15.41 9.30
CA ALA A 22 -13.91 14.26 9.10
C ALA A 22 -14.90 14.07 10.26
N VAL A 23 -14.38 14.12 11.49
CA VAL A 23 -15.17 13.93 12.71
C VAL A 23 -16.09 15.13 12.99
N SER A 24 -15.68 16.36 12.62
CA SER A 24 -16.49 17.56 12.87
C SER A 24 -17.84 17.59 12.13
N GLY A 25 -17.95 16.82 11.03
CA GLY A 25 -19.17 16.71 10.24
C GLY A 25 -20.05 15.50 10.57
N VAL A 26 -19.75 14.77 11.66
CA VAL A 26 -20.44 13.52 12.01
C VAL A 26 -21.05 13.60 13.40
N ASP A 27 -22.27 13.06 13.54
CA ASP A 27 -22.93 12.87 14.83
C ASP A 27 -22.25 11.70 15.59
N PRO A 28 -21.58 11.98 16.73
CA PRO A 28 -20.89 10.95 17.50
C PRO A 28 -21.85 9.93 18.12
N VAL A 29 -23.11 10.28 18.37
CA VAL A 29 -24.12 9.37 18.91
C VAL A 29 -24.49 8.34 17.84
N ALA A 30 -24.83 8.80 16.63
CA ALA A 30 -25.14 7.93 15.50
C ALA A 30 -23.96 7.01 15.15
N ALA A 31 -22.73 7.54 15.13
CA ALA A 31 -21.54 6.73 14.87
C ALA A 31 -21.33 5.62 15.93
N LYS A 32 -21.57 5.93 17.21
CA LYS A 32 -21.50 4.95 18.30
C LYS A 32 -22.60 3.89 18.17
N GLU A 33 -23.83 4.29 17.87
CA GLU A 33 -24.94 3.37 17.67
C GLU A 33 -24.67 2.38 16.55
N ARG A 34 -24.14 2.84 15.41
CA ARG A 34 -23.75 1.93 14.30
C ARG A 34 -22.70 0.91 14.70
N ILE A 35 -21.70 1.30 15.49
CA ILE A 35 -20.68 0.36 15.97
C ILE A 35 -21.31 -0.69 16.91
N LEU A 36 -22.22 -0.27 17.78
CA LEU A 36 -22.90 -1.17 18.73
C LEU A 36 -23.92 -2.09 18.05
N GLN A 37 -24.53 -1.64 16.96
CA GLN A 37 -25.50 -2.41 16.16
C GLN A 37 -24.83 -3.26 15.07
N MET A 38 -23.52 -3.14 14.88
CA MET A 38 -22.78 -3.92 13.90
C MET A 38 -22.93 -5.42 14.17
N ALA A 39 -23.26 -6.19 13.13
CA ALA A 39 -23.41 -7.64 13.18
C ALA A 39 -22.12 -8.33 13.68
N PRO A 40 -22.05 -8.86 14.93
CA PRO A 40 -20.82 -9.39 15.48
C PRO A 40 -20.28 -10.61 14.72
N GLU A 41 -21.16 -11.38 14.09
CA GLU A 41 -20.83 -12.53 13.25
C GLU A 41 -19.95 -12.15 12.04
N MET A 42 -19.97 -10.89 11.62
CA MET A 42 -19.16 -10.39 10.50
C MET A 42 -17.71 -10.09 10.90
N ILE A 43 -17.39 -10.00 12.20
CA ILE A 43 -16.04 -9.69 12.69
C ILE A 43 -15.03 -10.74 12.22
N LEU A 44 -15.36 -12.03 12.35
CA LEU A 44 -14.45 -13.11 12.00
C LEU A 44 -14.22 -13.20 10.47
N PRO A 45 -15.25 -13.21 9.61
CA PRO A 45 -15.07 -13.12 8.16
C PRO A 45 -14.23 -11.92 7.71
N VAL A 46 -14.50 -10.72 8.25
CA VAL A 46 -13.71 -9.52 7.93
C VAL A 46 -12.26 -9.73 8.31
N ALA A 47 -11.97 -10.20 9.53
CA ALA A 47 -10.61 -10.44 9.99
C ALA A 47 -9.87 -11.49 9.14
N LEU A 48 -10.54 -12.56 8.72
CA LEU A 48 -9.96 -13.61 7.88
C LEU A 48 -9.64 -13.11 6.46
N VAL A 49 -10.55 -12.37 5.83
CA VAL A 49 -10.31 -11.77 4.51
C VAL A 49 -9.21 -10.70 4.60
N PHE A 50 -9.16 -9.93 5.69
CA PHE A 50 -8.03 -9.02 5.93
C PHE A 50 -6.71 -9.79 6.11
N ALA A 51 -6.72 -10.90 6.87
CA ALA A 51 -5.53 -11.73 7.08
C ALA A 51 -5.02 -12.37 5.77
N LEU A 52 -5.91 -12.67 4.84
CA LEU A 52 -5.55 -13.14 3.50
C LEU A 52 -4.68 -12.12 2.75
N GLN A 53 -4.80 -10.83 3.06
CA GLN A 53 -3.97 -9.78 2.46
C GLN A 53 -2.47 -10.00 2.69
N PHE A 54 -2.07 -10.48 3.87
CA PHE A 54 -0.66 -10.74 4.17
C PHE A 54 -0.12 -11.93 3.37
N VAL A 55 -0.97 -12.93 3.10
CA VAL A 55 -0.64 -14.08 2.26
C VAL A 55 -0.48 -13.65 0.80
N ILE A 56 -1.43 -12.89 0.26
CA ILE A 56 -1.38 -12.34 -1.11
C ILE A 56 -0.12 -11.47 -1.28
N GLY A 57 0.11 -10.54 -0.35
CA GLY A 57 1.27 -9.67 -0.35
C GLY A 57 2.59 -10.44 -0.28
N THR A 58 2.62 -11.54 0.47
CA THR A 58 3.78 -12.44 0.53
C THR A 58 4.06 -13.10 -0.82
N PHE A 59 3.05 -13.68 -1.48
CA PHE A 59 3.24 -14.27 -2.82
C PHE A 59 3.66 -13.24 -3.86
N ARG A 60 3.09 -12.03 -3.79
CA ARG A 60 3.46 -10.90 -4.64
C ARG A 60 4.94 -10.57 -4.49
N TRP A 61 5.39 -10.31 -3.28
CA TRP A 61 6.78 -9.92 -3.02
C TRP A 61 7.76 -11.05 -3.36
N ARG A 62 7.40 -12.30 -3.08
CA ARG A 62 8.20 -13.48 -3.49
C ARG A 62 8.32 -13.62 -4.99
N THR A 63 7.27 -13.30 -5.75
CA THR A 63 7.31 -13.30 -7.21
C THR A 63 8.33 -12.28 -7.70
N VAL A 64 8.28 -11.05 -7.18
CA VAL A 64 9.24 -10.00 -7.53
C VAL A 64 10.67 -10.42 -7.16
N LEU A 65 10.91 -10.82 -5.92
CA LEU A 65 12.24 -11.27 -5.46
C LEU A 65 12.78 -12.48 -6.25
N GLY A 66 11.91 -13.42 -6.62
CA GLY A 66 12.25 -14.56 -7.47
C GLY A 66 12.74 -14.12 -8.85
N SER A 67 12.10 -13.12 -9.46
CA SER A 67 12.56 -12.51 -10.72
C SER A 67 13.91 -11.81 -10.60
N LEU A 68 14.30 -11.38 -9.39
CA LEU A 68 15.60 -10.76 -9.13
C LEU A 68 16.70 -11.78 -8.79
N GLY A 69 16.40 -13.08 -8.84
CA GLY A 69 17.34 -14.14 -8.44
C GLY A 69 17.59 -14.22 -6.93
N ALA A 70 16.69 -13.66 -6.12
CA ALA A 70 16.77 -13.67 -4.65
C ALA A 70 15.54 -14.36 -4.02
N PRO A 71 15.29 -15.65 -4.33
CA PRO A 71 14.08 -16.33 -3.90
C PRO A 71 13.99 -16.40 -2.38
N LEU A 72 12.88 -15.90 -1.82
CA LEU A 72 12.56 -16.02 -0.41
C LEU A 72 11.55 -17.16 -0.21
N ALA A 73 11.72 -18.00 0.81
CA ALA A 73 10.74 -19.04 1.15
C ALA A 73 9.44 -18.43 1.69
N PHE A 74 8.32 -19.17 1.63
CA PHE A 74 7.00 -18.65 2.02
C PHE A 74 6.96 -18.21 3.48
N LYS A 75 7.34 -19.10 4.40
CA LYS A 75 7.20 -18.86 5.85
C LYS A 75 8.04 -17.65 6.32
N PRO A 76 9.33 -17.51 5.94
CA PRO A 76 10.07 -16.29 6.22
C PRO A 76 9.45 -15.05 5.56
N GLY A 77 9.03 -15.16 4.29
CA GLY A 77 8.35 -14.08 3.58
C GLY A 77 7.11 -13.57 4.32
N LEU A 78 6.27 -14.48 4.80
CA LEU A 78 5.05 -14.16 5.54
C LEU A 78 5.35 -13.47 6.86
N ARG A 79 6.33 -13.98 7.62
CA ARG A 79 6.79 -13.34 8.87
C ARG A 79 7.26 -11.91 8.62
N LEU A 80 8.12 -11.71 7.62
CA LEU A 80 8.64 -10.39 7.26
C LEU A 80 7.52 -9.46 6.79
N PHE A 81 6.55 -9.97 6.03
CA PHE A 81 5.41 -9.19 5.57
C PHE A 81 4.52 -8.72 6.73
N TYR A 82 4.23 -9.59 7.70
CA TYR A 82 3.52 -9.23 8.93
C TYR A 82 4.25 -8.16 9.74
N ILE A 83 5.57 -8.32 9.97
CA ILE A 83 6.38 -7.32 10.66
C ILE A 83 6.32 -5.97 9.93
N GLY A 84 6.51 -5.97 8.62
CA GLY A 84 6.43 -4.75 7.81
C GLY A 84 5.06 -4.08 7.88
N ALA A 85 3.98 -4.85 7.82
CA ALA A 85 2.64 -4.29 7.92
C ALA A 85 2.37 -3.66 9.29
N PHE A 86 2.78 -4.30 10.39
CA PHE A 86 2.70 -3.72 11.73
C PHE A 86 3.40 -2.35 11.80
N PHE A 87 4.62 -2.26 11.26
CA PHE A 87 5.37 -1.00 11.23
C PHE A 87 4.77 0.04 10.27
N ASN A 88 4.11 -0.37 9.19
CA ASN A 88 3.38 0.55 8.31
C ASN A 88 2.14 1.15 9.00
N GLN A 89 1.53 0.43 9.96
CA GLN A 89 0.40 0.95 10.74
C GLN A 89 0.82 1.82 11.92
N THR A 90 2.01 1.59 12.48
CA THR A 90 2.44 2.23 13.74
C THR A 90 3.48 3.34 13.56
N LEU A 91 4.27 3.33 12.48
CA LEU A 91 5.27 4.37 12.25
C LEU A 91 4.66 5.57 11.51
N PRO A 92 5.03 6.80 11.89
CA PRO A 92 4.62 8.02 11.18
C PRO A 92 5.26 8.14 9.78
N ALA A 93 6.22 7.27 9.46
CA ALA A 93 6.86 7.22 8.16
C ALA A 93 6.06 6.30 7.21
N SER A 94 5.57 6.86 6.10
CA SER A 94 4.80 6.16 5.04
C SER A 94 5.53 4.95 4.40
N VAL A 95 6.82 4.78 4.67
CA VAL A 95 7.70 3.72 4.13
C VAL A 95 8.47 2.99 5.26
N GLY A 96 8.05 3.15 6.52
CA GLY A 96 8.77 2.61 7.67
C GLY A 96 8.82 1.08 7.69
N GLY A 97 7.68 0.42 7.49
CA GLY A 97 7.59 -1.04 7.48
C GLY A 97 8.28 -1.69 6.30
N ASP A 98 8.37 -0.99 5.18
CA ASP A 98 9.11 -1.42 4.01
C ASP A 98 10.62 -1.38 4.22
N ALA A 99 11.13 -0.34 4.88
CA ALA A 99 12.53 -0.31 5.28
C ALA A 99 12.87 -1.46 6.24
N VAL A 100 11.97 -1.78 7.18
CA VAL A 100 12.11 -2.95 8.07
C VAL A 100 12.11 -4.25 7.28
N ARG A 101 11.17 -4.44 6.34
CA ARG A 101 11.13 -5.62 5.45
C ARG A 101 12.40 -5.78 4.63
N THR A 102 12.91 -4.70 4.05
CA THR A 102 14.17 -4.69 3.30
C THR A 102 15.34 -5.10 4.19
N TYR A 103 15.45 -4.51 5.37
CA TYR A 103 16.52 -4.82 6.33
C TYR A 103 16.46 -6.28 6.81
N LEU A 104 15.27 -6.79 7.13
CA LEU A 104 15.08 -8.17 7.56
C LEU A 104 15.34 -9.16 6.44
N ALA A 105 14.95 -8.86 5.20
CA ALA A 105 15.31 -9.67 4.04
C ALA A 105 16.83 -9.75 3.84
N TYR A 106 17.52 -8.62 4.05
CA TYR A 106 18.98 -8.59 4.02
C TYR A 106 19.62 -9.48 5.10
N ARG A 107 19.14 -9.39 6.34
CA ARG A 107 19.55 -10.31 7.44
C ARG A 107 19.21 -11.77 7.14
N HIS A 108 18.24 -12.05 6.27
CA HIS A 108 17.86 -13.38 5.84
C HIS A 108 18.65 -13.89 4.61
N GLY A 109 19.71 -13.20 4.21
CA GLY A 109 20.63 -13.61 3.13
C GLY A 109 20.34 -13.02 1.76
N VAL A 110 19.30 -12.19 1.61
CA VAL A 110 19.06 -11.47 0.36
C VAL A 110 20.09 -10.35 0.21
N LYS A 111 20.72 -10.18 -0.95
CA LYS A 111 21.61 -9.03 -1.17
C LYS A 111 20.85 -7.71 -0.92
N LEU A 112 21.44 -6.77 -0.18
CA LEU A 112 20.78 -5.52 0.21
C LEU A 112 20.11 -4.80 -0.98
N ARG A 113 20.80 -4.75 -2.12
CA ARG A 113 20.27 -4.16 -3.37
C ARG A 113 19.02 -4.88 -3.87
N GLY A 114 19.03 -6.21 -3.91
CA GLY A 114 17.88 -7.01 -4.29
C GLY A 114 16.70 -6.86 -3.31
N ALA A 115 16.97 -6.68 -2.02
CA ALA A 115 15.94 -6.41 -1.03
C ALA A 115 15.30 -5.01 -1.20
N ILE A 116 16.09 -3.98 -1.53
CA ILE A 116 15.61 -2.63 -1.82
C ILE A 116 14.80 -2.63 -3.12
N ASN A 117 15.39 -3.12 -4.21
CA ASN A 117 14.76 -3.16 -5.54
C ASN A 117 13.50 -4.02 -5.51
N GLY A 118 13.53 -5.15 -4.80
CA GLY A 118 12.36 -6.03 -4.64
C GLY A 118 11.17 -5.33 -4.01
N VAL A 119 11.38 -4.48 -2.99
CA VAL A 119 10.29 -3.68 -2.39
C VAL A 119 9.83 -2.56 -3.32
N MET A 120 10.76 -1.86 -3.98
CA MET A 120 10.41 -0.79 -4.92
C MET A 120 9.58 -1.30 -6.10
N LEU A 121 10.02 -2.39 -6.75
CA LEU A 121 9.32 -2.99 -7.88
C LEU A 121 8.01 -3.63 -7.45
N GLU A 122 7.92 -4.18 -6.23
CA GLU A 122 6.65 -4.64 -5.65
C GLU A 122 5.64 -3.49 -5.49
N ARG A 123 6.08 -2.30 -5.06
CA ARG A 123 5.21 -1.12 -5.01
C ARG A 123 4.73 -0.68 -6.39
N VAL A 124 5.62 -0.65 -7.38
CA VAL A 124 5.24 -0.31 -8.77
C VAL A 124 4.20 -1.30 -9.28
N ALA A 125 4.40 -2.61 -9.09
CA ALA A 125 3.44 -3.63 -9.50
C ALA A 125 2.09 -3.50 -8.77
N THR A 126 2.12 -3.13 -7.49
CA THR A 126 0.91 -2.91 -6.68
C THR A 126 0.09 -1.73 -7.19
N VAL A 127 0.75 -0.60 -7.49
CA VAL A 127 0.09 0.59 -8.04
C VAL A 127 -0.39 0.32 -9.47
N ALA A 128 0.39 -0.38 -10.29
CA ALA A 128 -0.02 -0.78 -11.64
C ALA A 128 -1.30 -1.63 -11.61
N GLY A 129 -1.34 -2.65 -10.75
CA GLY A 129 -2.55 -3.47 -10.56
C GLY A 129 -3.77 -2.66 -10.10
N LEU A 130 -3.56 -1.64 -9.25
CA LEU A 130 -4.63 -0.74 -8.83
C LEU A 130 -5.18 0.09 -9.99
N VAL A 131 -4.29 0.74 -10.74
CA VAL A 131 -4.66 1.61 -11.87
C VAL A 131 -5.40 0.79 -12.94
N LEU A 132 -4.97 -0.44 -13.22
CA LEU A 132 -5.65 -1.34 -14.15
C LEU A 132 -7.06 -1.72 -13.67
N LEU A 133 -7.24 -2.00 -12.38
CA LEU A 133 -8.58 -2.26 -11.83
C LEU A 133 -9.47 -1.01 -11.86
N VAL A 134 -8.93 0.15 -11.52
CA VAL A 134 -9.69 1.41 -11.61
C VAL A 134 -10.11 1.68 -13.05
N ALA A 135 -9.22 1.48 -14.02
CA ALA A 135 -9.54 1.59 -15.44
C ALA A 135 -10.62 0.58 -15.87
N ALA A 136 -10.55 -0.66 -15.39
CA ALA A 136 -11.53 -1.71 -15.71
C ALA A 136 -12.93 -1.42 -15.15
N VAL A 137 -13.01 -0.81 -13.96
CA VAL A 137 -14.29 -0.49 -13.30
C VAL A 137 -14.80 0.92 -13.66
N LEU A 138 -14.00 1.72 -14.37
CA LEU A 138 -14.34 3.09 -14.77
C LEU A 138 -15.72 3.23 -15.43
N PRO A 139 -16.17 2.33 -16.34
CA PRO A 139 -17.52 2.44 -16.91
C PRO A 139 -18.63 2.32 -15.84
N ALA A 140 -18.47 1.41 -14.88
CA ALA A 140 -19.41 1.24 -13.78
C ALA A 140 -19.38 2.45 -12.81
N PHE A 141 -18.20 3.04 -12.62
CA PHE A 141 -18.02 4.27 -11.85
C PHE A 141 -18.75 5.45 -12.50
N LEU A 142 -18.59 5.65 -13.81
CA LEU A 142 -19.24 6.75 -14.55
C LEU A 142 -20.78 6.66 -14.54
N GLN A 143 -21.35 5.47 -14.39
CA GLN A 143 -22.80 5.29 -14.24
C GLN A 143 -23.34 5.71 -12.87
N ARG A 144 -22.48 5.74 -11.84
CA ARG A 144 -22.87 6.05 -10.45
C ARG A 144 -22.63 7.50 -10.07
N VAL A 145 -21.78 8.17 -10.83
CA VAL A 145 -21.21 9.46 -10.46
C VAL A 145 -21.61 10.50 -11.49
N GLY A 146 -21.94 11.71 -11.03
CA GLY A 146 -22.32 12.82 -11.90
C GLY A 146 -21.24 13.18 -12.92
N ALA A 147 -21.66 13.77 -14.04
CA ALA A 147 -20.80 14.12 -15.18
C ALA A 147 -19.58 14.98 -14.79
N ASP A 148 -19.72 15.83 -13.77
CA ASP A 148 -18.65 16.70 -13.28
C ASP A 148 -17.46 15.90 -12.74
N VAL A 149 -17.70 14.94 -11.85
CA VAL A 149 -16.63 14.11 -11.26
C VAL A 149 -16.16 13.07 -12.26
N GLY A 150 -17.06 12.48 -13.05
CA GLY A 150 -16.72 11.53 -14.11
C GLY A 150 -15.79 12.12 -15.17
N GLY A 151 -15.99 13.39 -15.53
CA GLY A 151 -15.22 14.10 -16.55
C GLY A 151 -13.74 14.24 -16.24
N TRP A 152 -13.36 14.37 -14.96
CA TRP A 152 -11.95 14.45 -14.54
C TRP A 152 -11.36 13.08 -14.15
N MET A 153 -12.19 12.10 -13.80
CA MET A 153 -11.71 10.78 -13.38
C MET A 153 -11.06 10.01 -14.53
N ALA A 154 -11.70 9.96 -15.70
CA ALA A 154 -11.14 9.26 -16.86
C ALA A 154 -9.76 9.79 -17.30
N PRO A 155 -9.57 11.12 -17.55
CA PRO A 155 -8.27 11.65 -17.94
C PRO A 155 -7.23 11.52 -16.82
N SER A 156 -7.61 11.63 -15.54
CA SER A 156 -6.65 11.46 -14.44
C SER A 156 -6.11 10.03 -14.36
N VAL A 157 -6.96 9.00 -14.53
CA VAL A 157 -6.53 7.60 -14.60
C VAL A 157 -5.57 7.37 -15.78
N MET A 158 -5.86 7.95 -16.95
CA MET A 158 -4.99 7.86 -18.12
C MET A 158 -3.64 8.55 -17.91
N ILE A 159 -3.62 9.72 -17.27
CA ILE A 159 -2.39 10.43 -16.92
C ILE A 159 -1.56 9.60 -15.93
N ILE A 160 -2.19 9.05 -14.88
CA ILE A 160 -1.50 8.22 -13.88
C ILE A 160 -0.91 6.98 -14.55
N LEU A 161 -1.67 6.31 -15.43
CA LEU A 161 -1.18 5.16 -16.19
C LEU A 161 -0.01 5.55 -17.09
N ALA A 162 -0.12 6.67 -17.82
CA ALA A 162 0.95 7.17 -18.68
C ALA A 162 2.22 7.50 -17.91
N VAL A 163 2.11 8.16 -16.75
CA VAL A 163 3.24 8.46 -15.86
C VAL A 163 3.87 7.17 -15.33
N LEU A 164 3.06 6.18 -14.96
CA LEU A 164 3.57 4.90 -14.46
C LEU A 164 4.31 4.11 -15.54
N VAL A 165 3.76 4.04 -16.74
CA VAL A 165 4.38 3.38 -17.90
C VAL A 165 5.66 4.13 -18.30
N ALA A 166 5.59 5.45 -18.47
CA ALA A 166 6.74 6.27 -18.83
C ALA A 166 7.86 6.19 -17.78
N GLY A 167 7.52 6.22 -16.49
CA GLY A 167 8.47 6.05 -15.40
C GLY A 167 9.14 4.68 -15.39
N THR A 168 8.35 3.61 -15.60
CA THR A 168 8.87 2.23 -15.66
C THR A 168 9.78 2.02 -16.87
N VAL A 169 9.38 2.53 -18.04
CA VAL A 169 10.21 2.52 -19.26
C VAL A 169 11.47 3.36 -19.05
N PHE A 170 11.36 4.58 -18.52
CA PHE A 170 12.52 5.42 -18.24
C PHE A 170 13.53 4.68 -17.36
N VAL A 171 13.10 4.10 -16.24
CA VAL A 171 13.99 3.33 -15.35
C VAL A 171 14.60 2.12 -16.05
N ALA A 172 13.84 1.37 -16.84
CA ALA A 172 14.33 0.19 -17.57
C ALA A 172 15.41 0.49 -18.62
N PHE A 173 15.53 1.74 -19.06
CA PHE A 173 16.51 2.19 -20.06
C PHE A 173 17.57 3.15 -19.50
N LEU A 174 17.55 3.44 -18.19
CA LEU A 174 18.51 4.36 -17.55
C LEU A 174 19.97 3.92 -17.68
N ASP A 175 20.23 2.61 -17.74
CA ASP A 175 21.56 2.03 -17.91
C ASP A 175 22.11 2.11 -19.35
N ARG A 176 21.28 2.55 -20.32
CA ARG A 176 21.70 2.81 -21.70
C ARG A 176 22.11 4.25 -21.97
N LEU A 177 22.04 5.12 -20.96
CA LEU A 177 22.51 6.50 -21.08
C LEU A 177 24.04 6.56 -21.22
N PRO A 178 24.59 7.58 -21.91
CA PRO A 178 26.04 7.74 -22.04
C PRO A 178 26.75 7.73 -20.68
N GLN A 179 27.96 7.15 -20.61
CA GLN A 179 28.78 7.08 -19.38
C GLN A 179 28.94 8.42 -18.65
N SER A 180 28.91 9.54 -19.39
CA SER A 180 28.96 10.91 -18.88
C SER A 180 27.84 11.23 -17.87
N TYR A 181 26.72 10.52 -17.86
CA TYR A 181 25.62 10.69 -16.90
C TYR A 181 25.76 9.79 -15.67
N HIS A 182 26.48 8.66 -15.76
CA HIS A 182 26.73 7.75 -14.63
C HIS A 182 27.64 8.34 -13.54
N ARG A 183 28.24 9.52 -13.77
CA ARG A 183 28.94 10.31 -12.74
C ARG A 183 28.02 10.74 -11.59
N TRP A 184 26.71 10.83 -11.84
CA TRP A 184 25.72 11.20 -10.82
C TRP A 184 25.33 9.98 -9.99
N ARG A 185 25.49 10.07 -8.66
CA ARG A 185 25.22 8.97 -7.71
C ARG A 185 23.81 8.37 -7.86
N ILE A 186 22.82 9.21 -8.22
CA ILE A 186 21.43 8.81 -8.43
C ILE A 186 21.30 7.95 -9.69
N VAL A 187 21.88 8.38 -10.82
CA VAL A 187 21.84 7.63 -12.09
C VAL A 187 22.53 6.28 -11.94
N ARG A 188 23.68 6.23 -11.27
CA ARG A 188 24.38 4.98 -10.98
C ARG A 188 23.59 4.06 -10.05
N GLY A 189 22.85 4.61 -9.08
CA GLY A 189 21.98 3.81 -8.21
C GLY A 189 20.81 3.21 -8.98
N LEU A 190 20.15 4.02 -9.81
CA LEU A 190 18.99 3.62 -10.62
C LEU A 190 19.35 2.74 -11.81
N SER A 191 20.56 2.79 -12.35
CA SER A 191 20.98 1.90 -13.44
C SER A 191 21.01 0.43 -13.01
N TYR A 192 21.25 0.14 -11.73
CA TYR A 192 21.10 -1.22 -11.20
C TYR A 192 19.64 -1.64 -11.04
N LEU A 193 18.72 -0.69 -10.87
CA LEU A 193 17.29 -0.95 -10.87
C LEU A 193 16.76 -1.21 -12.30
N ALA A 194 17.45 -0.72 -13.33
CA ALA A 194 17.05 -0.89 -14.73
C ALA A 194 16.94 -2.37 -15.13
N ASP A 195 17.97 -3.16 -14.83
CA ASP A 195 17.99 -4.59 -15.16
C ASP A 195 16.89 -5.38 -14.41
N ASP A 196 16.74 -5.10 -13.12
CA ASP A 196 15.69 -5.70 -12.28
C ASP A 196 14.28 -5.29 -12.73
N THR A 197 14.11 -4.04 -13.19
CA THR A 197 12.86 -3.54 -13.78
C THR A 197 12.51 -4.31 -15.05
N ARG A 198 13.49 -4.58 -15.92
CA ARG A 198 13.29 -5.39 -17.13
C ARG A 198 12.87 -6.83 -16.78
N LYS A 199 13.53 -7.48 -15.82
CA LYS A 199 13.19 -8.84 -15.38
C LYS A 199 11.77 -8.98 -14.84
N VAL A 200 11.24 -7.92 -14.22
CA VAL A 200 9.89 -7.94 -13.62
C VAL A 200 8.82 -7.46 -14.61
N PHE A 201 9.06 -6.36 -15.33
CA PHE A 201 8.01 -5.69 -16.10
C PHE A 201 8.10 -5.88 -17.62
N PHE A 202 9.23 -6.37 -18.16
CA PHE A 202 9.42 -6.62 -19.59
C PHE A 202 9.45 -8.11 -19.95
N ALA A 203 9.35 -8.99 -18.95
CA ALA A 203 9.14 -10.41 -19.13
C ALA A 203 7.64 -10.73 -18.92
N PRO A 204 6.96 -11.42 -19.85
CA PRO A 204 5.50 -11.56 -19.83
C PRO A 204 5.00 -12.31 -18.59
N TRP A 205 5.69 -13.36 -18.18
CA TRP A 205 5.25 -14.19 -17.05
C TRP A 205 5.48 -13.53 -15.67
N PRO A 206 6.66 -12.95 -15.37
CA PRO A 206 6.84 -12.10 -14.20
C PRO A 206 5.85 -10.93 -14.14
N LEU A 207 5.64 -10.22 -15.26
CA LEU A 207 4.70 -9.09 -15.34
C LEU A 207 3.29 -9.54 -14.98
N PHE A 208 2.79 -10.59 -15.66
CA PHE A 208 1.44 -11.11 -15.44
C PHE A 208 1.23 -11.55 -13.99
N LYS A 209 2.19 -12.26 -13.39
CA LYS A 209 2.10 -12.65 -11.97
C LYS A 209 2.12 -11.43 -11.04
N ALA A 210 3.03 -10.48 -11.26
CA ALA A 210 3.16 -9.31 -10.40
C ALA A 210 1.90 -8.44 -10.44
N LEU A 211 1.35 -8.20 -11.64
CA LEU A 211 0.08 -7.49 -11.82
C LEU A 211 -1.10 -8.29 -11.26
N GLY A 212 -1.18 -9.59 -11.52
CA GLY A 212 -2.24 -10.46 -11.03
C GLY A 212 -2.32 -10.47 -9.50
N TRP A 213 -1.18 -10.60 -8.81
CA TRP A 213 -1.14 -10.46 -7.35
C TRP A 213 -1.48 -9.04 -6.87
N GLY A 214 -1.09 -8.01 -7.62
CA GLY A 214 -1.49 -6.62 -7.36
C GLY A 214 -3.00 -6.45 -7.39
N MET A 215 -3.63 -6.89 -8.48
CA MET A 215 -5.09 -6.83 -8.69
C MET A 215 -5.84 -7.67 -7.65
N LEU A 216 -5.40 -8.91 -7.41
CA LEU A 216 -6.01 -9.78 -6.39
C LEU A 216 -5.94 -9.14 -4.99
N GLY A 217 -4.82 -8.49 -4.66
CA GLY A 217 -4.67 -7.79 -3.39
C GLY A 217 -5.62 -6.60 -3.23
N HIS A 218 -5.89 -5.85 -4.30
CA HIS A 218 -6.87 -4.75 -4.25
C HIS A 218 -8.31 -5.26 -4.22
N ALA A 219 -8.62 -6.29 -5.01
CA ALA A 219 -9.92 -6.97 -4.95
C ALA A 219 -10.19 -7.53 -3.55
N ASN A 220 -9.20 -8.12 -2.88
CA ASN A 220 -9.32 -8.59 -1.50
C ASN A 220 -9.61 -7.43 -0.52
N LEU A 221 -8.97 -6.27 -0.67
CA LEU A 221 -9.29 -5.09 0.16
C LEU A 221 -10.69 -4.54 -0.13
N VAL A 222 -11.17 -4.60 -1.38
CA VAL A 222 -12.57 -4.27 -1.71
C VAL A 222 -13.53 -5.25 -1.03
N MET A 223 -13.20 -6.55 -0.99
CA MET A 223 -14.00 -7.54 -0.26
C MET A 223 -14.07 -7.24 1.24
N VAL A 224 -12.98 -6.79 1.86
CA VAL A 224 -13.01 -6.32 3.26
C VAL A 224 -14.02 -5.20 3.42
N ILE A 225 -14.01 -4.19 2.53
CA ILE A 225 -14.97 -3.09 2.58
C ILE A 225 -16.40 -3.58 2.39
N TYR A 226 -16.65 -4.47 1.42
CA TYR A 226 -17.98 -5.03 1.20
C TYR A 226 -18.50 -5.81 2.41
N LEU A 227 -17.65 -6.59 3.09
CA LEU A 227 -18.06 -7.28 4.31
C LEU A 227 -18.35 -6.29 5.44
N LEU A 228 -17.61 -5.19 5.53
CA LEU A 228 -17.90 -4.13 6.50
C LEU A 228 -19.18 -3.36 6.17
N THR A 229 -19.52 -3.13 4.90
CA THR A 229 -20.80 -2.53 4.53
C THR A 229 -21.96 -3.43 4.92
N LEU A 230 -21.85 -4.74 4.71
CA LEU A 230 -22.84 -5.71 5.20
C LEU A 230 -22.94 -5.71 6.73
N ALA A 231 -21.81 -5.65 7.44
CA ALA A 231 -21.79 -5.63 8.90
C ALA A 231 -22.47 -4.38 9.50
N LEU A 232 -22.43 -3.26 8.79
CA LEU A 232 -23.01 -1.97 9.17
C LEU A 232 -24.40 -1.72 8.58
N ASP A 233 -24.98 -2.72 7.89
CA ASP A 233 -26.24 -2.61 7.17
C ASP A 233 -26.28 -1.41 6.20
N LEU A 234 -25.17 -1.15 5.52
CA LEU A 234 -25.07 -0.16 4.46
C LEU A 234 -25.50 -0.80 3.14
N ASN A 235 -26.59 -0.33 2.55
CA ASN A 235 -27.14 -0.82 1.28
C ASN A 235 -26.25 -0.41 0.09
N VAL A 236 -25.13 -1.11 -0.07
CA VAL A 236 -24.10 -0.84 -1.07
C VAL A 236 -23.73 -2.16 -1.76
N SER A 237 -23.81 -2.19 -3.09
CA SER A 237 -23.47 -3.39 -3.85
C SER A 237 -21.95 -3.61 -3.90
N LEU A 238 -21.54 -4.86 -4.17
CA LEU A 238 -20.13 -5.18 -4.37
C LEU A 238 -19.51 -4.35 -5.51
N LEU A 239 -20.26 -4.11 -6.59
CA LEU A 239 -19.81 -3.29 -7.71
C LEU A 239 -19.60 -1.82 -7.32
N ASP A 240 -20.45 -1.27 -6.44
CA ASP A 240 -20.25 0.07 -5.87
C ASP A 240 -18.95 0.10 -5.06
N CYS A 241 -18.68 -0.92 -4.25
CA CYS A 241 -17.43 -1.00 -3.49
C CYS A 241 -16.20 -0.99 -4.41
N PHE A 242 -16.22 -1.75 -5.51
CA PHE A 242 -15.16 -1.71 -6.52
C PHE A 242 -15.03 -0.31 -7.15
N ALA A 243 -16.13 0.29 -7.57
CA ALA A 243 -16.12 1.58 -8.26
C ALA A 243 -15.66 2.73 -7.34
N LEU A 244 -16.06 2.71 -6.08
CA LEU A 244 -15.90 3.85 -5.17
C LEU A 244 -14.67 3.72 -4.28
N PHE A 245 -14.30 2.51 -3.86
CA PHE A 245 -13.15 2.32 -2.95
C PHE A 245 -11.81 2.28 -3.68
N LEU A 246 -11.73 1.76 -4.90
CA LEU A 246 -10.46 1.70 -5.64
C LEU A 246 -9.84 3.09 -5.91
N PRO A 247 -10.61 4.14 -6.27
CA PRO A 247 -10.06 5.49 -6.36
C PRO A 247 -9.60 6.04 -5.00
N VAL A 248 -10.29 5.71 -3.90
CA VAL A 248 -9.81 6.06 -2.54
C VAL A 248 -8.46 5.40 -2.27
N LEU A 249 -8.29 4.13 -2.65
CA LEU A 249 -7.01 3.43 -2.56
C LEU A 249 -5.89 4.11 -3.35
N LEU A 250 -6.19 4.70 -4.51
CA LEU A 250 -5.20 5.47 -5.30
C LEU A 250 -4.71 6.68 -4.52
N VAL A 251 -5.63 7.46 -3.94
CA VAL A 251 -5.27 8.69 -3.21
C VAL A 251 -4.46 8.35 -1.95
N ILE A 252 -4.86 7.34 -1.17
CA ILE A 252 -4.13 6.95 0.04
C ILE A 252 -2.80 6.25 -0.25
N SER A 253 -2.57 5.79 -1.48
CA SER A 253 -1.27 5.24 -1.89
C SER A 253 -0.19 6.32 -1.98
N LEU A 254 -0.59 7.58 -2.10
CA LEU A 254 0.32 8.72 -2.07
C LEU A 254 0.87 8.87 -0.65
N PRO A 255 2.20 9.06 -0.47
CA PRO A 255 2.82 9.19 0.84
C PRO A 255 2.61 10.60 1.43
N ILE A 256 1.38 11.12 1.39
CA ILE A 256 0.96 12.42 1.90
C ILE A 256 0.42 12.34 3.33
N SER A 257 -0.10 11.19 3.74
CA SER A 257 -0.66 10.93 5.07
C SER A 257 0.04 9.78 5.79
N ILE A 258 -0.29 9.61 7.08
CA ILE A 258 0.22 8.53 7.92
C ILE A 258 -0.74 7.34 7.81
N ALA A 259 -0.27 6.24 7.21
CA ALA A 259 -1.06 5.02 6.98
C ALA A 259 -2.43 5.25 6.31
N GLY A 260 -2.58 6.34 5.54
CA GLY A 260 -3.85 6.72 4.90
C GLY A 260 -4.83 7.50 5.78
N TRP A 261 -4.58 7.64 7.10
CA TRP A 261 -5.48 8.32 8.03
C TRP A 261 -5.66 9.81 7.70
N GLY A 262 -6.90 10.27 7.79
CA GLY A 262 -7.40 11.58 7.38
C GLY A 262 -7.88 11.58 5.93
N VAL A 263 -7.04 11.11 5.00
CA VAL A 263 -7.36 11.08 3.56
C VAL A 263 -8.38 9.99 3.24
N ARG A 264 -8.26 8.82 3.88
CA ARG A 264 -9.17 7.69 3.67
C ARG A 264 -10.59 8.02 4.10
N GLU A 265 -10.75 8.64 5.27
CA GLU A 265 -12.04 9.03 5.84
C GLU A 265 -12.76 10.01 4.90
N GLN A 266 -12.08 11.07 4.46
CA GLN A 266 -12.66 12.02 3.51
C GLN A 266 -12.97 11.37 2.15
N GLY A 267 -12.06 10.53 1.66
CA GLY A 267 -12.28 9.79 0.42
C GLY A 267 -13.50 8.89 0.49
N MET A 268 -13.69 8.17 1.60
CA MET A 268 -14.86 7.30 1.79
C MET A 268 -16.15 8.11 1.95
N ILE A 269 -16.17 9.16 2.76
CA ILE A 269 -17.34 10.03 2.92
C ILE A 269 -17.77 10.62 1.58
N PHE A 270 -16.81 11.14 0.79
CA PHE A 270 -17.08 11.71 -0.52
C PHE A 270 -17.60 10.66 -1.52
N MET A 271 -16.88 9.54 -1.66
CA MET A 271 -17.18 8.55 -2.70
C MET A 271 -18.42 7.72 -2.38
N PHE A 272 -18.59 7.23 -1.15
CA PHE A 272 -19.78 6.46 -0.75
C PHE A 272 -21.01 7.35 -0.57
N GLY A 273 -20.84 8.65 -0.28
CA GLY A 273 -21.92 9.62 -0.30
C GLY A 273 -22.59 9.76 -1.67
N MET A 274 -21.88 9.49 -2.77
CA MET A 274 -22.44 9.52 -4.13
C MET A 274 -23.52 8.46 -4.38
N VAL A 275 -23.48 7.36 -3.62
CA VAL A 275 -24.50 6.30 -3.66
C VAL A 275 -25.46 6.37 -2.48
N GLY A 276 -25.49 7.52 -1.78
CA GLY A 276 -26.45 7.79 -0.70
C GLY A 276 -26.05 7.26 0.67
N VAL A 277 -24.80 6.80 0.86
CA VAL A 277 -24.33 6.40 2.20
C VAL A 277 -24.23 7.63 3.10
N PRO A 278 -24.87 7.63 4.28
CA PRO A 278 -24.73 8.71 5.26
C PRO A 278 -23.27 8.94 5.68
N SER A 279 -22.89 10.19 5.94
CA SER A 279 -21.50 10.56 6.27
C SER A 279 -20.98 9.87 7.54
N ASP A 280 -21.84 9.67 8.53
CA ASP A 280 -21.57 8.91 9.76
C ASP A 280 -21.31 7.42 9.44
N GLY A 281 -22.10 6.81 8.55
CA GLY A 281 -21.90 5.44 8.09
C GLY A 281 -20.59 5.24 7.33
N ALA A 282 -20.26 6.16 6.42
CA ALA A 282 -19.02 6.14 5.67
C ALA A 282 -17.78 6.38 6.55
N LEU A 283 -17.90 7.26 7.57
CA LEU A 283 -16.83 7.47 8.54
C LEU A 283 -16.59 6.21 9.38
N VAL A 284 -17.65 5.60 9.93
CA VAL A 284 -17.55 4.35 10.71
C VAL A 284 -16.95 3.23 9.88
N LEU A 285 -17.36 3.08 8.61
CA LEU A 285 -16.77 2.14 7.66
C LEU A 285 -15.25 2.33 7.52
N SER A 286 -14.80 3.58 7.36
CA SER A 286 -13.36 3.90 7.23
C SER A 286 -12.58 3.63 8.51
N ILE A 287 -13.14 3.99 9.67
CA ILE A 287 -12.53 3.75 10.98
C ILE A 287 -12.40 2.25 11.23
N LEU A 288 -13.47 1.47 11.00
CA LEU A 288 -13.43 0.02 11.17
C LEU A 288 -12.40 -0.62 10.24
N PHE A 289 -12.34 -0.23 8.97
CA PHE A 289 -11.28 -0.70 8.07
C PHE A 289 -9.88 -0.44 8.64
N GLY A 290 -9.63 0.77 9.17
CA GLY A 290 -8.36 1.12 9.82
C GLY A 290 -8.08 0.32 11.10
N LEU A 291 -9.09 0.07 11.94
CA LEU A 291 -8.97 -0.71 13.16
C LEU A 291 -8.71 -2.19 12.88
N PHE A 292 -9.43 -2.80 11.93
CA PHE A 292 -9.13 -4.16 11.48
C PHE A 292 -7.71 -4.26 10.90
N ALA A 293 -7.29 -3.29 10.09
CA ALA A 293 -5.92 -3.24 9.59
C ALA A 293 -4.89 -3.23 10.72
N LEU A 294 -5.13 -2.44 11.78
CA LEU A 294 -4.28 -2.36 12.96
C LEU A 294 -4.29 -3.69 13.72
N VAL A 295 -5.45 -4.21 14.10
CA VAL A 295 -5.63 -5.42 14.92
C VAL A 295 -5.03 -6.64 14.22
N VAL A 296 -5.34 -6.85 12.95
CA VAL A 296 -4.85 -8.02 12.19
C VAL A 296 -3.34 -7.89 11.91
N SER A 297 -2.75 -6.69 11.99
CA SER A 297 -1.29 -6.51 11.90
C SER A 297 -0.54 -6.76 13.21
N LEU A 298 -1.20 -6.75 14.38
CA LEU A 298 -0.58 -6.94 15.70
C LEU A 298 0.29 -8.20 15.83
N PRO A 299 -0.08 -9.37 15.27
CA PRO A 299 0.80 -10.54 15.26
C PRO A 299 2.19 -10.25 14.67
N GLY A 300 2.32 -9.30 13.74
CA GLY A 300 3.61 -8.86 13.22
C GLY A 300 4.52 -8.23 14.28
N GLY A 301 3.96 -7.46 15.22
CA GLY A 301 4.69 -6.92 16.35
C GLY A 301 5.18 -8.02 17.30
N LEU A 302 4.32 -9.01 17.58
CA LEU A 302 4.70 -10.18 18.41
C LEU A 302 5.81 -11.01 17.76
N VAL A 303 5.71 -11.27 16.44
CA VAL A 303 6.75 -11.97 15.69
C VAL A 303 8.06 -11.19 15.67
N TRP A 304 8.01 -9.85 15.57
CA TRP A 304 9.19 -9.01 15.67
C TRP A 304 9.87 -9.11 17.05
N LEU A 305 9.10 -8.98 18.14
CA LEU A 305 9.61 -9.13 19.51
C LEU A 305 10.25 -10.51 19.74
N ALA A 306 9.59 -11.57 19.25
CA ALA A 306 10.09 -12.94 19.36
C ALA A 306 11.34 -13.21 18.49
N SER A 307 11.57 -12.44 17.43
CA SER A 307 12.73 -12.60 16.55
C SER A 307 14.05 -12.13 17.16
N GLY A 308 14.03 -11.41 18.28
CA GLY A 308 15.22 -10.93 18.98
C GLY A 308 16.01 -9.84 18.25
N VAL A 309 15.55 -9.39 17.07
CA VAL A 309 16.18 -8.33 16.29
C VAL A 309 15.93 -6.98 16.98
N ARG A 310 16.92 -6.45 17.70
CA ARG A 310 16.79 -5.19 18.44
C ARG A 310 16.91 -3.99 17.50
N GLY A 311 16.27 -2.87 17.85
CA GLY A 311 16.31 -1.65 17.04
C GLY A 311 17.72 -1.04 16.81
N GLY A 312 18.70 -1.42 17.65
CA GLY A 312 20.11 -1.06 17.47
C GLY A 312 20.76 -1.72 16.24
N ASP A 313 20.42 -2.98 15.99
CA ASP A 313 20.90 -3.75 14.84
C ASP A 313 20.50 -3.12 13.49
N VAL A 314 19.31 -2.49 13.45
CA VAL A 314 18.78 -1.80 12.27
C VAL A 314 19.59 -0.54 11.95
N LYS A 315 20.05 0.20 12.97
CA LYS A 315 20.88 1.39 12.79
C LYS A 315 22.29 1.03 12.33
N GLU A 316 22.91 0.03 12.96
CA GLU A 316 24.27 -0.43 12.60
C GLU A 316 24.34 -1.02 11.18
N GLY A 317 23.32 -1.78 10.77
CA GLY A 317 23.26 -2.35 9.42
C GLY A 317 23.02 -1.32 8.31
N LEU A 318 22.48 -0.14 8.64
CA LEU A 318 22.30 0.98 7.70
C LEU A 318 23.51 1.93 7.69
N SER A 319 24.32 1.97 8.77
CA SER A 319 25.54 2.76 8.86
C SER A 319 26.78 2.03 8.33
N ALA A 320 26.81 0.70 8.37
CA ALA A 320 27.81 -0.11 7.68
C ALA A 320 27.58 0.03 6.17
N GLY A 321 28.32 0.92 5.52
CA GLY A 321 28.22 1.16 4.09
C GLY A 321 28.57 -0.10 3.26
N PRO A 322 28.22 -0.15 1.96
CA PRO A 322 28.40 -1.33 1.11
C PRO A 322 29.84 -1.82 0.92
N LEU A 323 30.85 -1.12 1.46
CA LEU A 323 32.26 -1.31 1.14
C LEU A 323 33.06 -2.06 2.22
N GLU A 324 32.52 -2.26 3.43
CA GLU A 324 33.28 -2.90 4.53
C GLU A 324 33.10 -4.42 4.62
N ARG A 325 32.17 -5.02 3.86
CA ARG A 325 31.90 -6.47 3.90
C ARG A 325 32.27 -7.22 2.61
N GLU A 326 32.95 -6.58 1.67
CA GLU A 326 33.52 -7.27 0.49
C GLU A 326 34.99 -7.69 0.71
N SER A 327 35.55 -7.50 1.92
CA SER A 327 36.97 -7.77 2.23
C SER A 327 37.22 -8.82 3.32
N SER A 328 36.29 -9.76 3.55
CA SER A 328 36.50 -10.87 4.50
C SER A 328 35.90 -12.17 4.00
#